data_AF-A0AAU2NQL4-F1
#
_entry.id   AF-A0AAU2NQL4-F1
#
_cell.length_a   1.000
_cell.length_b   1.000
_cell.length_c   1.000
_cell.angle_alpha   90.00
_cell.angle_beta   90.00
_cell.angle_gamma   90.00
#
_symmetry.space_group_name_H-M   'P 1'
#
loop_
_entity.id
_entity.type
_entity.pdbx_description
1 polymer ?
#
loop_
_entity_poly.entity_id
_entity_poly.type
_entity_poly.pdbx_seq_one_letter_code
_entity_poly.pdbx_strand_id
1 'polypeptide(L)'
;MFVFDLSSTFIAFFAVVGPPKVLLSFARLAGSRTTGELRRLAAWSTVISAVIGLVLAYTADAVTSLFHISDQSLQLAGGAIFFIYAVALVLGIHLGAGSDEDEHLANPMVDGIRELLLPYIASPLAVTAVLVGSLVKDDWGWRTTVAGAYIAVVVINYLCVAALAPLMQRTHRTSLEVLSRLLGLLLAAVGVELFLNGLAGLGMHLPDGH
;
A
#
# COMPACT_ATOMS: atom_id res chain seq x y z
N MET A 1 9.53 -23.81 8.09
CA MET A 1 9.97 -22.92 9.18
C MET A 1 10.37 -21.60 8.53
N PHE A 2 9.43 -20.69 8.34
CA PHE A 2 9.74 -19.36 7.78
C PHE A 2 10.57 -18.63 8.82
N VAL A 3 11.86 -18.46 8.56
CA VAL A 3 12.69 -17.54 9.32
C VAL A 3 12.12 -16.15 9.03
N PHE A 4 11.50 -15.55 10.04
CA PHE A 4 11.05 -14.17 10.01
C PHE A 4 12.28 -13.25 10.02
N ASP A 5 13.00 -13.24 8.89
CA ASP A 5 14.11 -12.33 8.61
C ASP A 5 13.57 -11.02 8.05
N LEU A 6 14.26 -9.92 8.35
CA LEU A 6 14.03 -8.58 7.77
C LEU A 6 13.75 -8.67 6.26
N SER A 7 14.44 -9.54 5.55
CA SER A 7 14.29 -9.81 4.12
C SER A 7 12.90 -10.30 3.73
N SER A 8 12.27 -11.21 4.49
CA SER A 8 10.94 -11.75 4.16
C SER A 8 9.85 -10.69 4.37
N THR A 9 9.92 -9.98 5.50
CA THR A 9 9.03 -8.86 5.81
C THR A 9 9.21 -7.72 4.82
N PHE A 10 10.44 -7.41 4.42
CA PHE A 10 10.75 -6.43 3.39
C PHE A 10 10.18 -6.83 2.02
N ILE A 11 10.35 -8.09 1.60
CA ILE A 11 9.82 -8.59 0.33
C ILE A 11 8.28 -8.51 0.33
N ALA A 12 7.64 -8.88 1.44
CA ALA A 12 6.18 -8.76 1.58
C ALA A 12 5.72 -7.30 1.47
N PHE A 13 6.37 -6.38 2.20
CA PHE A 13 6.08 -4.95 2.10
C PHE A 13 6.36 -4.39 0.70
N PHE A 14 7.44 -4.82 0.05
CA PHE A 14 7.79 -4.40 -1.30
C PHE A 14 6.78 -4.92 -2.33
N ALA A 15 6.26 -6.14 -2.17
CA ALA A 15 5.21 -6.65 -3.04
C ALA A 15 3.88 -5.90 -2.86
N VAL A 16 3.51 -5.58 -1.61
CA VAL A 16 2.19 -5.01 -1.27
C VAL A 16 2.15 -3.47 -1.40
N VAL A 17 3.22 -2.79 -1.00
CA VAL A 17 3.33 -1.32 -0.89
C VAL A 17 4.40 -0.75 -1.85
N GLY A 18 5.13 -1.60 -2.57
CA GLY A 18 6.34 -1.17 -3.26
C GLY A 18 6.14 -0.34 -4.53
N PRO A 19 7.26 -0.09 -5.24
CA PRO A 19 7.37 0.95 -6.25
C PRO A 19 6.37 0.83 -7.40
N PRO A 20 6.04 -0.37 -7.93
CA PRO A 20 5.13 -0.48 -9.07
C PRO A 20 3.75 0.16 -8.81
N LYS A 21 3.18 -0.04 -7.61
CA LYS A 21 1.87 0.52 -7.24
C LYS A 21 1.92 2.05 -7.13
N VAL A 22 2.99 2.53 -6.48
CA VAL A 22 3.23 3.95 -6.27
C VAL A 22 3.44 4.65 -7.60
N LEU A 23 4.32 4.11 -8.44
CA LEU A 23 4.61 4.63 -9.77
C LEU A 23 3.35 4.66 -10.62
N LEU A 24 2.53 3.62 -10.61
CA LEU A 24 1.28 3.62 -11.35
C LEU A 24 0.33 4.76 -10.90
N SER A 25 0.21 4.98 -9.59
CA SER A 25 -0.61 6.05 -9.01
C SER A 25 -0.10 7.42 -9.44
N PHE A 26 1.20 7.69 -9.23
CA PHE A 26 1.83 8.95 -9.62
C PHE A 26 1.87 9.16 -11.14
N ALA A 27 1.97 8.10 -11.95
CA ALA A 27 2.03 8.24 -13.41
C ALA A 27 0.70 8.70 -13.99
N ARG A 28 -0.42 8.35 -13.34
CA ARG A 28 -1.74 8.86 -13.71
C ARG A 28 -1.88 10.36 -13.42
N LEU A 29 -1.38 10.82 -12.27
CA LEU A 29 -1.31 12.25 -11.92
C LEU A 29 -0.28 13.03 -12.76
N ALA A 30 0.74 12.35 -13.29
CA ALA A 30 1.81 13.00 -14.05
C ALA A 30 1.34 13.64 -15.36
N GLY A 31 0.18 13.24 -15.88
CA GLY A 31 -0.41 13.83 -17.09
C GLY A 31 -0.88 15.28 -16.92
N SER A 32 -1.15 15.74 -15.69
CA SER A 32 -1.68 17.08 -15.41
C SER A 32 -0.75 17.96 -14.55
N ARG A 33 0.47 17.49 -14.22
CA ARG A 33 1.37 18.11 -13.24
C ARG A 33 2.81 18.20 -13.73
N THR A 34 3.54 19.21 -13.26
CA THR A 34 4.97 19.38 -13.56
C THR A 34 5.85 18.41 -12.76
N THR A 35 7.09 18.16 -13.22
CA THR A 35 8.04 17.23 -12.55
C THR A 35 8.38 17.69 -11.14
N GLY A 36 8.44 19.01 -10.94
CA GLY A 36 8.71 19.62 -9.63
C GLY A 36 7.56 19.38 -8.65
N GLU A 37 6.31 19.53 -9.11
CA GLU A 37 5.12 19.27 -8.28
C GLU A 37 5.00 17.79 -7.92
N LEU A 38 5.24 16.88 -8.87
CA LEU A 38 5.24 15.44 -8.62
C LEU A 38 6.26 15.03 -7.56
N ARG A 39 7.48 15.57 -7.62
CA ARG A 39 8.53 15.29 -6.62
C ARG A 39 8.19 15.85 -5.25
N ARG A 40 7.64 17.07 -5.21
CA ARG A 40 7.22 17.71 -3.96
C ARG A 40 6.07 16.92 -3.33
N LEU A 41 5.09 16.51 -4.13
CA LEU A 41 3.98 15.68 -3.72
C LEU A 41 4.46 14.32 -3.21
N ALA A 42 5.37 13.67 -3.93
CA ALA A 42 6.01 12.43 -3.48
C ALA A 42 6.69 12.60 -2.12
N ALA A 43 7.50 13.66 -1.93
CA ALA A 43 8.17 13.92 -0.66
C ALA A 43 7.18 14.08 0.50
N TRP A 44 6.12 14.88 0.32
CA TRP A 44 5.09 15.06 1.35
C TRP A 44 4.35 13.76 1.64
N SER A 45 3.92 13.04 0.61
CA SER A 45 3.24 11.77 0.78
C SER A 45 4.12 10.74 1.50
N THR A 46 5.41 10.67 1.15
CA THR A 46 6.40 9.79 1.81
C THR A 46 6.56 10.13 3.28
N VAL A 47 6.66 11.42 3.63
CA VAL A 47 6.76 11.85 5.04
C VAL A 47 5.49 11.47 5.81
N ILE A 48 4.31 11.74 5.26
CA ILE A 48 3.04 11.44 5.94
C ILE A 48 2.86 9.92 6.09
N SER A 49 3.13 9.12 5.03
CA SER A 49 3.14 7.65 5.11
C SER A 49 4.11 7.14 6.18
N ALA A 50 5.34 7.67 6.22
CA ALA A 50 6.33 7.25 7.19
C ALA A 50 5.87 7.53 8.62
N VAL A 51 5.30 8.71 8.89
CA VAL A 51 4.75 9.06 10.21
C VAL A 51 3.60 8.14 10.58
N ILE A 52 2.64 7.93 9.68
CA ILE A 52 1.48 7.06 9.92
C ILE A 52 1.93 5.61 10.18
N GLY A 53 2.81 5.08 9.33
CA GLY A 53 3.35 3.73 9.49
C GLY A 53 4.13 3.55 10.79
N LEU A 54 4.90 4.57 11.20
CA LEU A 54 5.62 4.54 12.46
C LEU A 54 4.64 4.50 13.65
N VAL A 55 3.65 5.39 13.65
CA VAL A 55 2.62 5.43 14.70
C VAL A 55 1.87 4.10 14.77
N LEU A 56 1.45 3.54 13.63
CA LEU A 56 0.76 2.25 13.58
C LEU A 56 1.62 1.10 14.06
N ALA A 57 2.91 1.05 13.68
CA ALA A 57 3.82 -0.01 14.11
C ALA A 57 3.98 -0.06 15.64
N TYR A 58 4.08 1.11 16.29
CA TYR A 58 4.17 1.19 17.75
C TYR A 58 2.82 1.06 18.48
N THR A 59 1.71 1.39 17.81
CA THR A 59 0.36 1.38 18.40
C THR A 59 -0.43 0.11 18.01
N ALA A 60 0.17 -0.84 17.27
CA ALA A 60 -0.52 -2.00 16.73
C ALA A 60 -1.32 -2.78 17.79
N ASP A 61 -0.67 -3.15 18.91
CA ASP A 61 -1.30 -3.86 20.02
C ASP A 61 -2.38 -3.03 20.74
N ALA A 62 -2.19 -1.72 20.82
CA ALA A 62 -3.18 -0.83 21.43
C ALA A 62 -4.43 -0.66 20.54
N VAL A 63 -4.25 -0.64 19.21
CA VAL A 63 -5.36 -0.59 18.26
C VAL A 63 -6.14 -1.90 18.28
N THR A 64 -5.47 -3.05 18.19
CA THR A 64 -6.15 -4.35 18.17
C THR A 64 -6.86 -4.66 19.49
N SER A 65 -6.25 -4.32 20.64
CA SER A 65 -6.88 -4.48 21.95
C SER A 65 -8.08 -3.55 22.15
N LEU A 66 -8.01 -2.29 21.70
CA LEU A 66 -9.12 -1.36 21.82
C LEU A 66 -10.35 -1.83 21.04
N PHE A 67 -10.15 -2.29 19.80
CA PHE A 67 -11.23 -2.76 18.94
C PHE A 67 -11.59 -4.25 19.11
N HIS A 68 -10.87 -4.99 19.98
CA HIS A 68 -11.01 -6.44 20.14
C HIS A 68 -10.90 -7.21 18.80
N ILE A 69 -10.02 -6.75 17.91
CA ILE A 69 -9.81 -7.34 16.58
C ILE A 69 -8.65 -8.33 16.66
N SER A 70 -8.86 -9.56 16.19
CA SER A 70 -7.78 -10.53 16.06
C SER A 70 -6.87 -10.24 14.87
N ASP A 71 -5.61 -10.67 14.96
CA ASP A 71 -4.65 -10.63 13.86
C ASP A 71 -5.19 -11.33 12.60
N GLN A 72 -5.90 -12.46 12.74
CA GLN A 72 -6.52 -13.15 11.62
C GLN A 72 -7.66 -12.33 10.99
N SER A 73 -8.49 -11.69 11.81
CA SER A 73 -9.59 -10.84 11.33
C SER A 73 -9.05 -9.67 10.50
N LEU A 74 -7.92 -9.11 10.93
CA LEU A 74 -7.25 -8.05 10.20
C LEU A 74 -6.67 -8.55 8.87
N GLN A 75 -6.11 -9.77 8.82
CA GLN A 75 -5.66 -10.39 7.58
C GLN A 75 -6.82 -10.64 6.59
N LEU A 76 -7.97 -11.14 7.06
CA LEU A 76 -9.17 -11.29 6.23
C LEU A 76 -9.63 -9.94 5.65
N ALA A 77 -9.78 -8.93 6.51
CA ALA A 77 -10.24 -7.61 6.09
C ALA A 77 -9.26 -6.97 5.10
N GLY A 78 -7.96 -7.04 5.40
CA GLY A 78 -6.91 -6.54 4.53
C GLY A 78 -6.85 -7.25 3.19
N GLY A 79 -6.95 -8.58 3.18
CA GLY A 79 -7.01 -9.41 1.98
C GLY A 79 -8.22 -9.09 1.10
N ALA A 80 -9.39 -8.93 1.72
CA ALA A 80 -10.62 -8.54 1.02
C ALA A 80 -10.50 -7.14 0.39
N ILE A 81 -10.01 -6.15 1.13
CA ILE A 81 -9.78 -4.80 0.60
C ILE A 81 -8.74 -4.84 -0.53
N PHE A 82 -7.71 -5.69 -0.41
CA PHE A 82 -6.69 -5.82 -1.46
C PHE A 82 -7.23 -6.44 -2.72
N PHE A 83 -8.05 -7.46 -2.59
CA PHE A 83 -8.73 -8.08 -3.72
C PHE A 83 -9.67 -7.10 -4.41
N ILE A 84 -10.46 -6.33 -3.66
CA ILE A 84 -11.36 -5.30 -4.24
C ILE A 84 -10.55 -4.22 -4.97
N TYR A 85 -9.46 -3.75 -4.37
CA TYR A 85 -8.57 -2.77 -4.99
C TYR A 85 -7.93 -3.31 -6.29
N ALA A 86 -7.49 -4.56 -6.25
CA ALA A 86 -6.92 -5.26 -7.39
C ALA A 86 -7.93 -5.40 -8.54
N VAL A 87 -9.17 -5.81 -8.23
CA VAL A 87 -10.27 -5.89 -9.20
C VAL A 87 -10.55 -4.52 -9.81
N ALA A 88 -10.59 -3.46 -9.00
CA ALA A 88 -10.75 -2.10 -9.52
C ALA A 88 -9.63 -1.71 -10.49
N LEU A 89 -8.37 -2.07 -10.22
CA LEU A 89 -7.26 -1.84 -11.14
C LEU A 89 -7.42 -2.61 -12.47
N VAL A 90 -7.85 -3.87 -12.42
CA VAL A 90 -8.09 -4.69 -13.61
C VAL A 90 -9.24 -4.13 -14.45
N LEU A 91 -10.30 -3.66 -13.79
CA LEU A 91 -11.47 -3.07 -14.43
C LEU A 91 -11.26 -1.60 -14.85
N GLY A 92 -10.13 -1.00 -14.50
CA GLY A 92 -9.88 0.43 -14.73
C GLY A 92 -10.75 1.37 -13.90
N ILE A 93 -11.35 0.88 -12.82
CA ILE A 93 -12.18 1.65 -11.89
C ILE A 93 -11.27 2.48 -10.96
N HIS A 94 -11.63 3.74 -10.78
CA HIS A 94 -10.87 4.69 -9.97
C HIS A 94 -11.40 4.73 -8.54
N LEU A 95 -10.81 3.93 -7.65
CA LEU A 95 -11.08 4.03 -6.22
C LEU A 95 -10.31 5.23 -5.63
N GLY A 96 -11.04 6.28 -5.22
CA GLY A 96 -10.47 7.43 -4.51
C GLY A 96 -10.05 8.62 -5.39
N ALA A 97 -10.23 8.54 -6.71
CA ALA A 97 -10.38 9.76 -7.49
C ALA A 97 -11.74 10.33 -7.11
N GLY A 98 -11.77 11.53 -6.52
CA GLY A 98 -13.01 12.26 -6.38
C GLY A 98 -13.72 12.22 -7.72
N SER A 99 -15.00 11.85 -7.70
CA SER A 99 -15.92 12.14 -8.79
C SER A 99 -15.63 13.55 -9.31
N ASP A 100 -15.63 13.69 -10.63
CA ASP A 100 -15.38 14.92 -11.40
C ASP A 100 -16.28 16.13 -11.05
N GLU A 101 -16.92 16.20 -9.87
CA GLU A 101 -17.99 17.16 -9.57
C GLU A 101 -17.91 17.99 -8.30
N ASP A 102 -17.05 17.75 -7.29
CA ASP A 102 -17.09 18.57 -6.07
C ASP A 102 -15.75 19.15 -5.61
N GLU A 103 -15.63 20.47 -5.81
CA GLU A 103 -14.68 21.42 -5.23
C GLU A 103 -13.19 21.18 -5.52
N HIS A 104 -12.71 21.80 -6.61
CA HIS A 104 -11.29 22.14 -6.73
C HIS A 104 -10.90 23.03 -5.54
N LEU A 105 -10.15 22.47 -4.60
CA LEU A 105 -9.63 23.26 -3.48
C LEU A 105 -8.59 24.25 -4.02
N ALA A 106 -8.57 25.47 -3.47
CA ALA A 106 -7.73 26.58 -3.95
C ALA A 106 -6.21 26.31 -3.95
N ASN A 107 -5.75 25.19 -3.38
CA ASN A 107 -4.34 24.81 -3.36
C ASN A 107 -4.12 23.49 -4.13
N PRO A 108 -3.47 23.54 -5.32
CA PRO A 108 -3.20 22.37 -6.16
C PRO A 108 -2.42 21.27 -5.42
N MET A 109 -1.68 21.63 -4.37
CA MET A 109 -0.90 20.70 -3.56
C MET A 109 -1.77 19.89 -2.60
N VAL A 110 -2.85 20.47 -2.10
CA VAL A 110 -3.80 19.82 -1.18
C VAL A 110 -4.67 18.81 -1.93
N ASP A 111 -5.12 19.16 -3.14
CA ASP A 111 -5.85 18.21 -4.01
C ASP A 111 -5.01 17.00 -4.39
N GLY A 112 -3.75 17.22 -4.79
CA GLY A 112 -2.83 16.13 -5.11
C GLY A 112 -2.57 15.22 -3.91
N ILE A 113 -2.46 15.78 -2.70
CA ILE A 113 -2.33 15.00 -1.46
C ILE A 113 -3.62 14.23 -1.16
N ARG A 114 -4.81 14.81 -1.40
CA ARG A 114 -6.11 14.17 -1.21
C ARG A 114 -6.34 12.99 -2.16
N GLU A 115 -6.02 13.15 -3.43
CA GLU A 115 -6.10 12.07 -4.43
C GLU A 115 -5.09 10.94 -4.14
N LEU A 116 -3.92 11.28 -3.60
CA LEU A 116 -2.92 10.30 -3.14
C LEU A 116 -3.12 9.79 -1.71
N LEU A 117 -4.02 10.41 -0.95
CA LEU A 117 -4.26 10.07 0.44
C LEU A 117 -4.83 8.66 0.55
N LEU A 118 -5.79 8.31 -0.30
CA LEU A 118 -6.35 6.95 -0.35
C LEU A 118 -5.40 5.88 -0.93
N PRO A 119 -4.73 6.09 -2.08
CA PRO A 119 -3.91 5.04 -2.67
C PRO A 119 -2.48 4.92 -2.09
N TYR A 120 -1.90 6.00 -1.54
CA TYR A 120 -0.50 6.04 -1.09
C TYR A 120 -0.33 6.27 0.42
N ILE A 121 -0.99 7.28 0.99
CA ILE A 121 -0.72 7.73 2.37
C ILE A 121 -1.44 6.89 3.43
N ALA A 122 -2.75 6.73 3.26
CA ALA A 122 -3.64 5.94 4.09
C ALA A 122 -4.18 4.74 3.31
N SER A 123 -3.33 4.16 2.44
CA SER A 123 -3.69 2.94 1.73
C SER A 123 -4.05 1.88 2.78
N PRO A 124 -5.30 1.39 2.84
CA PRO A 124 -5.72 0.40 3.83
C PRO A 124 -4.79 -0.82 3.85
N LEU A 125 -4.13 -1.05 2.72
CA LEU A 125 -3.12 -2.07 2.45
C LEU A 125 -1.82 -1.84 3.20
N ALA A 126 -1.31 -0.61 3.20
CA ALA A 126 -0.12 -0.26 3.97
C ALA A 126 -0.40 -0.35 5.47
N VAL A 127 -1.60 0.10 5.89
CA VAL A 127 -2.06 0.00 7.28
C VAL A 127 -2.15 -1.45 7.72
N THR A 128 -2.84 -2.29 6.93
CA THR A 128 -2.97 -3.73 7.22
C THR A 128 -1.60 -4.40 7.26
N ALA A 129 -0.74 -4.16 6.28
CA ALA A 129 0.58 -4.78 6.23
C ALA A 129 1.43 -4.39 7.44
N VAL A 130 1.42 -3.12 7.86
CA VAL A 130 2.17 -2.66 9.03
C VAL A 130 1.63 -3.27 10.32
N LEU A 131 0.30 -3.30 10.48
CA LEU A 131 -0.33 -3.88 11.66
C LEU A 131 -0.09 -5.39 11.74
N VAL A 132 -0.41 -6.15 10.69
CA VAL A 132 -0.19 -7.60 10.64
C VAL A 132 1.29 -7.93 10.84
N GLY A 133 2.19 -7.20 10.18
CA GLY A 133 3.64 -7.38 10.33
C GLY A 133 4.13 -7.12 11.76
N SER A 134 3.56 -6.11 12.44
CA SER A 134 3.93 -5.77 13.83
C SER A 134 3.38 -6.79 14.83
N LEU A 135 2.24 -7.41 14.54
CA LEU A 135 1.56 -8.38 15.42
C LEU A 135 2.14 -9.80 15.34
N VAL A 136 3.08 -10.07 14.41
CA VAL A 136 3.71 -11.41 14.26
C VAL A 136 4.50 -11.81 15.51
N LYS A 137 5.15 -10.85 16.18
CA LYS A 137 5.92 -11.10 17.40
C LYS A 137 5.72 -9.94 18.37
N ASP A 138 5.37 -10.29 19.60
CA ASP A 138 5.21 -9.34 20.70
C ASP A 138 6.57 -9.00 21.34
N ASP A 139 7.47 -8.43 20.51
CA ASP A 139 8.81 -7.99 20.91
C ASP A 139 9.08 -6.57 20.44
N TRP A 140 9.64 -5.75 21.33
CA TRP A 140 9.95 -4.35 21.02
C TRP A 140 11.04 -4.25 19.94
N GLY A 141 11.99 -5.19 19.91
CA GLY A 141 13.00 -5.30 18.85
C GLY A 141 12.37 -5.61 17.49
N TRP A 142 11.38 -6.51 17.45
CA TRP A 142 10.62 -6.81 16.23
C TRP A 142 9.87 -5.60 15.69
N ARG A 143 9.20 -4.82 16.54
CA ARG A 143 8.49 -3.60 16.16
C ARG A 143 9.41 -2.57 15.50
N THR A 144 10.63 -2.39 16.03
CA THR A 144 11.63 -1.51 15.41
C THR A 144 12.11 -2.03 14.05
N THR A 145 12.21 -3.35 13.89
CA THR A 145 12.58 -4.02 12.63
C THR A 145 11.52 -3.81 11.56
N VAL A 146 10.24 -3.96 11.91
CA VAL A 146 9.10 -3.72 11.01
C VAL A 146 9.02 -2.24 10.61
N ALA A 147 9.16 -1.33 11.57
CA ALA A 147 9.18 0.10 11.29
C ALA A 147 10.35 0.49 10.37
N GLY A 148 11.54 -0.06 10.62
CA GLY A 148 12.72 0.13 9.76
C GLY A 148 12.52 -0.39 8.34
N ALA A 149 11.96 -1.59 8.19
CA ALA A 149 11.65 -2.18 6.88
C ALA A 149 10.60 -1.34 6.12
N TYR A 150 9.54 -0.89 6.80
CA TYR A 150 8.52 -0.02 6.21
C TYR A 150 9.11 1.31 5.75
N ILE A 151 9.92 1.97 6.58
CA ILE A 151 10.60 3.21 6.22
C ILE A 151 11.53 2.99 5.02
N ALA A 152 12.29 1.89 4.98
CA ALA A 152 13.15 1.57 3.85
C ALA A 152 12.35 1.45 2.55
N VAL A 153 11.21 0.74 2.56
CA VAL A 153 10.33 0.62 1.38
C VAL A 153 9.77 1.98 0.97
N VAL A 154 9.32 2.80 1.93
CA VAL A 154 8.78 4.14 1.65
C VAL A 154 9.85 5.08 1.06
N VAL A 155 11.08 5.02 1.54
CA VAL A 155 12.22 5.77 0.98
C VAL A 155 12.58 5.28 -0.43
N ILE A 156 12.60 3.97 -0.65
CA ILE A 156 12.83 3.40 -1.99
C ILE A 156 11.73 3.85 -2.96
N ASN A 157 10.46 3.81 -2.53
CA ASN A 157 9.33 4.30 -3.31
C ASN A 157 9.52 5.78 -3.70
N TYR A 158 9.93 6.62 -2.76
CA TYR A 158 10.25 8.03 -3.04
C TYR A 158 11.36 8.17 -4.09
N LEU A 159 12.47 7.44 -3.92
CA LEU A 159 13.59 7.47 -4.87
C LEU A 159 13.17 7.02 -6.26
N CYS A 160 12.38 5.94 -6.36
CA CYS A 160 11.82 5.46 -7.61
C CYS A 160 10.96 6.54 -8.27
N VAL A 161 10.02 7.16 -7.55
CA VAL A 161 9.18 8.24 -8.09
C VAL A 161 10.02 9.44 -8.51
N ALA A 162 11.00 9.86 -7.69
CA ALA A 162 11.84 11.01 -8.00
C ALA A 162 12.70 10.80 -9.27
N ALA A 163 13.19 9.56 -9.47
CA ALA A 163 13.95 9.16 -10.64
C ALA A 163 13.09 8.95 -11.89
N LEU A 164 11.90 8.36 -11.74
CA LEU A 164 11.01 8.02 -12.84
C LEU A 164 10.02 9.14 -13.20
N ALA A 165 9.84 10.16 -12.37
CA ALA A 165 8.98 11.33 -12.64
C ALA A 165 9.12 11.90 -14.08
N PRO A 166 10.33 12.11 -14.63
CA PRO A 166 10.47 12.56 -16.02
C PRO A 166 10.05 11.51 -17.07
N LEU A 167 10.20 10.21 -16.78
CA LEU A 167 9.71 9.14 -17.66
C LEU A 167 8.18 9.01 -17.61
N MET A 168 7.58 9.25 -16.44
CA MET A 168 6.14 9.12 -16.21
C MET A 168 5.34 10.14 -17.03
N GLN A 169 5.88 11.34 -17.24
CA GLN A 169 5.28 12.35 -18.14
C GLN A 169 5.29 11.94 -19.61
N ARG A 170 6.18 11.02 -20.01
CA ARG A 170 6.27 10.49 -21.37
C ARG A 170 5.54 9.17 -21.55
N THR A 171 4.99 8.60 -20.49
CA THR A 171 4.28 7.32 -20.59
C THR A 171 2.90 7.53 -21.21
N HIS A 172 2.63 6.82 -22.30
CA HIS A 172 1.33 6.83 -22.96
C HIS A 172 0.26 6.15 -22.08
N ARG A 173 -0.97 6.65 -22.12
CA ARG A 173 -2.12 6.09 -21.37
C ARG A 173 -2.29 4.58 -21.58
N THR A 174 -2.06 4.07 -22.79
CA THR A 174 -2.16 2.65 -23.11
C THR A 174 -1.20 1.78 -22.30
N SER A 175 0.05 2.22 -22.09
CA SER A 175 1.04 1.47 -21.32
C SER A 175 0.66 1.42 -19.84
N LEU A 176 0.12 2.53 -19.29
CA LEU A 176 -0.37 2.57 -17.92
C LEU A 176 -1.56 1.64 -17.72
N GLU A 177 -2.45 1.53 -18.70
CA GLU A 177 -3.61 0.66 -18.62
C GLU A 177 -3.21 -0.82 -18.59
N VAL A 178 -2.33 -1.26 -19.50
CA VAL A 178 -1.81 -2.64 -19.51
C VAL A 178 -1.07 -2.94 -18.22
N LEU A 179 -0.19 -2.04 -17.77
CA LEU A 179 0.58 -2.23 -16.54
C LEU A 179 -0.34 -2.29 -15.31
N SER A 180 -1.41 -1.50 -15.28
CA SER A 180 -2.39 -1.52 -14.19
C SER A 180 -3.17 -2.83 -14.11
N ARG A 181 -3.50 -3.44 -15.26
CA ARG A 181 -4.18 -4.75 -15.30
C ARG A 181 -3.25 -5.88 -14.86
N LEU A 182 -1.99 -5.85 -15.29
CA LEU A 182 -0.98 -6.82 -14.83
C LEU A 182 -0.73 -6.70 -13.33
N LEU A 183 -0.55 -5.48 -12.83
CA LEU A 183 -0.41 -5.22 -11.40
C LEU A 183 -1.67 -5.69 -10.65
N GLY A 184 -2.86 -5.35 -11.14
CA GLY A 184 -4.13 -5.78 -10.57
C GLY A 184 -4.25 -7.30 -10.45
N LEU A 185 -3.88 -8.05 -11.49
CA LEU A 185 -3.88 -9.52 -11.43
C LEU A 185 -2.94 -10.06 -10.34
N LEU A 186 -1.74 -9.50 -10.21
CA LEU A 186 -0.78 -9.90 -9.16
C LEU A 186 -1.30 -9.55 -7.76
N LEU A 187 -1.83 -8.34 -7.58
CA LEU A 187 -2.40 -7.87 -6.30
C LEU A 187 -3.63 -8.71 -5.90
N ALA A 188 -4.44 -9.14 -6.87
CA ALA A 188 -5.57 -10.01 -6.61
C ALA A 188 -5.11 -11.36 -6.04
N ALA A 189 -4.06 -11.95 -6.61
CA ALA A 189 -3.48 -13.19 -6.12
C ALA A 189 -2.98 -13.04 -4.67
N VAL A 190 -2.22 -11.97 -4.38
CA VAL A 190 -1.73 -11.71 -3.01
C VAL A 190 -2.88 -11.42 -2.04
N GLY A 191 -3.95 -10.75 -2.49
CA GLY A 191 -5.15 -10.50 -1.68
C GLY A 191 -5.87 -11.78 -1.29
N VAL A 192 -6.02 -12.70 -2.24
CA VAL A 192 -6.57 -14.04 -1.98
C VAL A 192 -5.67 -14.80 -1.01
N GLU A 193 -4.36 -14.79 -1.21
CA GLU A 193 -3.42 -15.48 -0.31
C GLU A 193 -3.51 -14.95 1.12
N LEU A 194 -3.58 -13.62 1.30
CA LEU A 194 -3.76 -13.00 2.61
C LEU A 194 -5.11 -13.36 3.26
N PHE A 195 -6.18 -13.42 2.45
CA PHE A 195 -7.51 -13.82 2.91
C PHE A 195 -7.52 -15.29 3.37
N LEU A 196 -6.92 -16.18 2.59
CA LEU A 196 -6.79 -17.60 2.90
C LEU A 196 -5.93 -17.84 4.14
N ASN A 197 -4.83 -17.10 4.29
CA ASN A 197 -3.95 -17.19 5.46
C ASN A 197 -4.68 -16.81 6.76
N GLY A 198 -5.47 -15.72 6.74
CA GLY A 198 -6.27 -15.38 7.90
C GLY A 198 -7.38 -16.41 8.16
N LEU A 199 -7.97 -17.03 7.12
CA LEU A 199 -8.99 -18.06 7.27
C LEU A 199 -8.42 -19.34 7.89
N ALA A 200 -7.24 -19.75 7.43
CA ALA A 200 -6.49 -20.86 8.00
C ALA A 200 -6.13 -20.60 9.48
N GLY A 201 -5.74 -19.36 9.81
CA GLY A 201 -5.47 -18.94 11.19
C GLY A 201 -6.68 -19.04 12.13
N LEU A 202 -7.91 -18.97 11.60
CA LEU A 202 -9.15 -19.16 12.37
C LEU A 202 -9.53 -20.65 12.56
N GLY A 203 -8.71 -21.59 12.07
CA GLY A 203 -8.91 -23.02 12.21
C GLY A 203 -9.64 -23.69 11.04
N MET A 204 -10.05 -22.92 10.03
CA MET A 204 -10.59 -23.45 8.76
C MET A 204 -9.41 -23.89 7.86
N HIS A 205 -8.86 -25.07 8.15
CA HIS A 205 -7.86 -25.68 7.27
C HIS A 205 -8.56 -26.14 5.98
N LEU A 206 -8.19 -25.53 4.86
CA LEU A 206 -8.53 -26.08 3.54
C LEU A 206 -7.78 -27.41 3.39
N PRO A 207 -8.41 -28.46 2.84
CA PRO A 207 -7.70 -29.70 2.52
C PRO A 207 -6.51 -29.34 1.63
N ASP A 208 -5.32 -29.84 1.97
CA ASP A 208 -4.09 -29.64 1.19
C ASP A 208 -4.33 -30.07 -0.26
N GLY A 209 -4.62 -29.10 -1.12
CA GLY A 209 -4.80 -29.29 -2.55
C GLY A 209 -3.50 -28.98 -3.27
N HIS A 210 -2.89 -30.04 -3.81
CA HIS A 210 -1.73 -30.15 -4.70
C HIS A 210 -1.13 -28.87 -5.30
#